data_AF-A0AA88JF86-F1
#
_entry.id   AF-A0AA88JF86-F1
#
_cell.length_a   1.000
_cell.length_b   1.000
_cell.length_c   1.000
_cell.angle_alpha   90.00
_cell.angle_beta   90.00
_cell.angle_gamma   90.00
#
_symmetry.space_group_name_H-M   'P 1'
#
loop_
_entity.id
_entity.type
_entity.pdbx_description
1 polymer ?
#
loop_
_entity_poly.entity_id
_entity_poly.type
_entity_poly.pdbx_seq_one_letter_code
_entity_poly.pdbx_strand_id
1 'polypeptide(L)' 'MDPMMTEEDRDSVTVFFRAHPLSFDSTRRTVHVEAWLHDMEQTFLMCHIPDYLEIMLAAKCIYGDARLWWIDIGER' A
#
# COMPACT_ATOMS: atom_id res chain seq x y z
N MET A 1 -6.72 -8.88 20.47
CA MET A 1 -6.30 -10.01 19.62
C MET A 1 -6.03 -9.41 18.27
N ASP A 2 -4.81 -9.53 17.76
CA ASP A 2 -4.51 -9.24 16.36
C ASP A 2 -5.45 -10.11 15.52
N PRO A 3 -6.31 -9.57 14.63
CA PRO A 3 -7.17 -10.41 13.82
C PRO A 3 -6.27 -11.34 13.00
N MET A 4 -6.36 -12.65 13.25
CA MET A 4 -5.65 -13.61 12.43
C MET A 4 -6.10 -13.41 10.99
N MET A 5 -5.17 -12.98 10.14
CA MET A 5 -5.37 -12.85 8.70
C MET A 5 -6.02 -14.14 8.17
N THR A 6 -7.21 -14.00 7.62
CA THR A 6 -8.02 -15.10 7.12
C THR A 6 -7.40 -15.68 5.84
N GLU A 7 -7.96 -16.79 5.35
CA GLU A 7 -7.55 -17.35 4.06
C GLU A 7 -7.92 -16.42 2.89
N GLU A 8 -9.11 -15.81 2.96
CA GLU A 8 -9.57 -14.81 2.00
C GLU A 8 -8.63 -13.59 1.95
N ASP A 9 -8.18 -13.11 3.11
CA ASP A 9 -7.21 -12.00 3.17
C ASP A 9 -5.89 -12.34 2.47
N ARG A 10 -5.40 -13.59 2.62
CA ARG A 10 -4.17 -14.04 1.94
C ARG A 10 -4.35 -14.10 0.42
N ASP A 11 -5.51 -14.51 -0.04
CA ASP A 11 -5.84 -14.55 -1.46
C ASP A 11 -5.92 -13.13 -2.04
N SER A 12 -6.63 -12.22 -1.36
CA SER A 12 -6.70 -10.80 -1.73
C SER A 12 -5.31 -10.16 -1.81
N VAL A 13 -4.44 -10.40 -0.81
CA VAL A 13 -3.04 -9.92 -0.82
C VAL A 13 -2.24 -10.52 -1.99
N THR A 14 -2.46 -11.79 -2.32
CA THR A 14 -1.78 -12.44 -3.45
C THR A 14 -2.23 -11.83 -4.78
N VAL A 15 -3.53 -11.57 -4.94
CA VAL A 15 -4.09 -10.90 -6.14
C VAL A 15 -3.57 -9.48 -6.23
N PHE A 16 -3.50 -8.75 -5.12
CA PHE A 16 -2.94 -7.40 -5.05
C PHE A 16 -1.52 -7.35 -5.63
N PHE A 17 -0.59 -8.19 -5.17
CA PHE A 17 0.77 -8.18 -5.73
C PHE A 17 0.84 -8.65 -7.18
N ARG A 18 -0.08 -9.50 -7.63
CA ARG A 18 -0.19 -9.89 -9.05
C ARG A 18 -0.73 -8.77 -9.93
N ALA A 19 -1.48 -7.82 -9.38
CA ALA A 19 -1.95 -6.63 -10.10
C ALA A 19 -0.83 -5.62 -10.36
N HIS A 20 0.39 -5.84 -9.84
CA HIS A 20 1.55 -4.95 -10.00
C HIS A 20 1.23 -3.50 -9.58
N PRO A 21 0.86 -3.27 -8.30
CA PRO A 21 0.48 -1.95 -7.79
C PRO A 21 1.60 -0.94 -8.02
N LEU A 22 1.23 0.29 -8.33
CA LEU A 22 2.21 1.34 -8.57
C LEU A 22 3.08 1.57 -7.33
N SER A 23 4.36 1.80 -7.56
CA SER A 23 5.33 2.09 -6.49
C SER A 23 5.70 3.57 -6.45
N PHE A 24 6.06 4.10 -5.29
CA PHE A 24 6.35 5.52 -5.09
C PHE A 24 7.68 5.76 -4.35
N ASP A 25 8.49 6.69 -4.86
CA ASP A 25 9.86 6.95 -4.40
C ASP A 25 10.11 8.33 -3.80
N SER A 26 9.07 9.15 -3.65
CA SER A 26 9.11 10.57 -3.26
C SER A 26 9.47 11.59 -4.37
N THR A 27 9.28 11.29 -5.66
CA THR A 27 9.48 12.33 -6.69
C THR A 27 8.83 13.67 -6.29
N ARG A 28 9.57 14.78 -6.48
CA ARG A 28 9.23 16.13 -5.97
C ARG A 28 7.97 16.76 -6.60
N ARG A 29 7.14 15.99 -7.30
CA ARG A 29 5.94 16.46 -7.99
C ARG A 29 4.70 15.90 -7.29
N THR A 30 3.90 16.80 -6.73
CA THR A 30 2.64 16.47 -6.03
C THR A 30 1.67 15.67 -6.90
N VAL A 31 1.61 15.96 -8.20
CA VAL A 31 0.77 15.20 -9.15
C VAL A 31 1.09 13.71 -9.20
N HIS A 32 2.34 13.29 -8.90
CA HIS A 32 2.70 11.88 -8.89
C HIS A 32 2.25 11.16 -7.62
N VAL A 33 2.18 11.85 -6.47
CA VAL A 33 1.65 11.23 -5.25
C VAL A 33 0.14 11.09 -5.31
N GLU A 34 -0.57 12.07 -5.89
CA GLU A 34 -2.03 11.98 -6.10
C GLU A 34 -2.38 10.84 -7.06
N ALA A 35 -1.64 10.70 -8.16
CA ALA A 35 -1.82 9.59 -9.10
C ALA A 35 -1.54 8.23 -8.43
N TRP A 36 -0.51 8.14 -7.58
CA TRP A 36 -0.20 6.92 -6.85
C TRP A 36 -1.27 6.57 -5.81
N LEU A 37 -1.76 7.54 -5.04
CA LEU A 37 -2.84 7.33 -4.07
C LEU A 37 -4.11 6.82 -4.78
N HIS A 38 -4.48 7.46 -5.88
CA HIS A 38 -5.66 7.05 -6.65
C HIS A 38 -5.53 5.61 -7.19
N ASP A 39 -4.36 5.24 -7.73
CA ASP A 39 -4.09 3.88 -8.21
C ASP A 39 -4.17 2.84 -7.08
N MET A 40 -3.61 3.16 -5.91
CA MET A 40 -3.66 2.30 -4.73
C MET A 40 -5.11 2.08 -4.25
N GLU A 41 -5.91 3.14 -4.14
CA GLU A 41 -7.33 3.06 -3.76
C GLU A 41 -8.13 2.17 -4.72
N GLN A 42 -7.93 2.34 -6.04
CA GLN A 42 -8.60 1.50 -7.04
C GLN A 42 -8.14 0.04 -6.97
N THR A 43 -6.85 -0.19 -6.72
CA THR A 43 -6.30 -1.55 -6.61
C THR A 43 -6.80 -2.24 -5.35
N PHE A 44 -6.90 -1.54 -4.21
CA PHE A 44 -7.49 -2.09 -2.98
C PHE A 44 -8.93 -2.52 -3.19
N LEU A 45 -9.73 -1.66 -3.84
CA LEU A 45 -11.12 -1.97 -4.16
C LEU A 45 -11.24 -3.18 -5.09
N MET A 46 -10.44 -3.22 -6.16
CA MET A 46 -10.47 -4.32 -7.14
C MET A 46 -10.01 -5.65 -6.56
N CYS A 47 -9.04 -5.62 -5.63
CA CYS A 47 -8.48 -6.82 -5.01
C CYS A 47 -9.21 -7.21 -3.71
N HIS A 48 -10.29 -6.51 -3.34
CA HIS A 48 -11.02 -6.73 -2.09
C HIS A 48 -10.09 -6.76 -0.86
N ILE A 49 -9.19 -5.77 -0.78
CA ILE A 49 -8.32 -5.60 0.38
C ILE A 49 -9.14 -5.02 1.53
N PRO A 50 -9.11 -5.61 2.73
CA PRO A 50 -9.77 -5.03 3.89
C PRO A 50 -8.97 -3.84 4.43
N ASP A 51 -9.69 -2.84 4.95
CA ASP A 51 -9.15 -1.56 5.45
C ASP A 51 -7.94 -1.73 6.39
N TYR A 52 -7.97 -2.75 7.25
CA TYR A 52 -6.90 -2.99 8.23
C TYR A 52 -5.56 -3.47 7.62
N LEU A 53 -5.56 -3.87 6.34
CA LEU A 53 -4.36 -4.26 5.58
C LEU A 53 -3.86 -3.20 4.61
N GLU A 54 -4.71 -2.24 4.22
CA GLU A 54 -4.40 -1.24 3.19
C GLU A 54 -3.12 -0.47 3.51
N ILE A 55 -2.99 0.07 4.72
CA ILE A 55 -1.82 0.84 5.14
C ILE A 55 -0.54 0.00 5.07
N MET A 56 -0.60 -1.26 5.51
CA MET A 56 0.55 -2.16 5.47
C MET A 56 0.96 -2.46 4.03
N LEU A 57 0.01 -2.65 3.12
CA LEU A 57 0.29 -2.92 1.70
C LEU A 57 0.80 -1.67 0.98
N ALA A 58 0.21 -0.50 1.22
CA ALA A 58 0.72 0.78 0.71
C ALA A 58 2.16 1.03 1.16
N ALA A 59 2.48 0.75 2.42
CA ALA A 59 3.84 0.86 2.96
C ALA A 59 4.85 -0.10 2.29
N LYS A 60 4.40 -1.19 1.66
CA LYS A 60 5.26 -2.08 0.86
C LYS A 60 5.51 -1.56 -0.56
N CYS A 61 4.67 -0.66 -1.06
CA CYS A 61 4.77 -0.05 -2.39
C CYS A 61 5.58 1.26 -2.39
N ILE A 62 5.96 1.79 -1.22
CA ILE A 62 6.87 2.93 -1.12
C ILE A 62 8.33 2.47 -1.02
N TYR A 63 9.24 3.20 -1.65
CA TYR A 63 10.68 2.93 -1.62
C TYR A 63 11.50 4.23 -1.56
N GLY A 64 12.82 4.11 -1.44
CA GLY A 64 13.72 5.27 -1.36
C GLY A 64 13.39 6.22 -0.20
N ASP A 65 13.46 7.52 -0.47
CA ASP A 65 13.24 8.60 0.51
C ASP A 65 11.81 8.58 1.07
N ALA A 66 10.80 8.17 0.29
CA ALA A 66 9.43 8.00 0.78
C ALA A 66 9.35 6.95 1.89
N ARG A 67 10.07 5.83 1.73
CA ARG A 67 10.13 4.76 2.73
C ARG A 67 10.88 5.18 3.98
N LEU A 68 11.96 5.96 3.83
CA LEU A 68 12.71 6.50 4.97
C LEU A 68 11.83 7.43 5.82
N TRP A 69 11.09 8.33 5.16
CA TRP A 69 10.14 9.20 5.84
C TRP A 69 9.04 8.42 6.57
N TRP A 70 8.47 7.40 5.94
CA TRP A 70 7.42 6.55 6.54
C TRP A 70 7.91 5.83 7.82
N ILE A 71 9.14 5.34 7.82
CA ILE A 71 9.73 4.68 8.99
C ILE A 71 9.96 5.72 10.12
N ASP A 72 10.52 6.90 9.81
CA ASP A 72 10.78 7.95 10.81
C ASP A 72 9.49 8.41 11.52
N ILE A 73 8.38 8.56 10.79
CA ILE A 73 7.11 8.97 11.41
C ILE A 73 6.44 7.85 12.21
N GLY A 74 6.70 6.58 11.88
CA GLY A 74 6.13 5.44 12.59
C GLY A 74 6.82 5.14 13.93
N GLU A 75 8.04 5.62 14.11
CA GLU A 75 8.82 5.50 15.36
C GLU A 75 8.59 6.67 16.34
N ARG A 76 7.80 7.67 15.95
CA ARG A 76 7.45 8.86 16.77
C ARG A 76 6.10 8.70 17.46
#